data_AF-A0AAE9H7X8-F1
#
_entry.id   AF-A0AAE9H7X8-F1
#
_cell.length_a   1.000
_cell.length_b   1.000
_cell.length_c   1.000
_cell.angle_alpha   90.00
_cell.angle_beta   90.00
_cell.angle_gamma   90.00
#
_symmetry.space_group_name_H-M   'P 1'
#
loop_
_entity.id
_entity.type
_entity.pdbx_description
1 polymer ?
#
loop_
_entity_poly.entity_id
_entity_poly.type
_entity_poly.pdbx_seq_one_letter_code
_entity_poly.pdbx_strand_id
1 'polypeptide(L)'
;MTQHTNKQDHKDQRGFASMDDKKQREIAAEGGRASHEKGTAHEFTPEEAREAGAKGGRVAHERGTAHEFNSEEAREAGAKGGRAAHEKGTAHEFTSEEAREAGAKGGRAAHEKGTAHEFDSEEARKAGAKGGKATQDQRR
;
A
#
# COMPACT_ATOMS: atom_id res chain seq x y z
N MET A 1 -36.38 13.39 66.14
CA MET A 1 -36.47 12.80 64.79
C MET A 1 -35.51 13.56 63.89
N THR A 2 -34.31 13.03 63.70
CA THR A 2 -33.25 13.71 62.91
C THR A 2 -33.17 13.04 61.56
N GLN A 3 -33.64 13.72 60.52
CA GLN A 3 -33.58 13.22 59.15
C GLN A 3 -32.13 13.29 58.67
N HIS A 4 -31.54 12.14 58.36
CA HIS A 4 -30.27 12.04 57.67
C HIS A 4 -30.55 12.08 56.17
N THR A 5 -30.17 13.17 55.51
CA THR A 5 -30.27 13.28 54.05
C THR A 5 -29.14 12.47 53.41
N ASN A 6 -29.52 11.36 52.78
CA ASN A 6 -28.63 10.53 51.99
C ASN A 6 -28.24 11.30 50.71
N LYS A 7 -27.15 12.06 50.80
CA LYS A 7 -26.53 12.72 49.65
C LYS A 7 -25.88 11.64 48.81
N GLN A 8 -26.65 11.10 47.86
CA GLN A 8 -26.11 10.16 46.88
C GLN A 8 -25.01 10.88 46.10
N ASP A 9 -23.78 10.40 46.26
CA ASP A 9 -22.63 10.72 45.43
C ASP A 9 -22.94 10.29 43.99
N HIS A 10 -23.64 11.16 43.26
CA HIS A 10 -23.58 11.14 41.81
C HIS A 10 -22.13 11.43 41.45
N LYS A 11 -21.32 10.37 41.28
CA LYS A 11 -20.08 10.44 40.51
C LYS A 11 -20.50 10.87 39.12
N ASP A 12 -20.59 12.17 38.91
CA ASP A 12 -20.93 12.75 37.64
C ASP A 12 -19.97 12.15 36.61
N GLN A 13 -20.52 11.39 35.68
CA GLN A 13 -19.82 10.76 34.56
C GLN A 13 -19.34 11.85 33.60
N ARG A 14 -18.40 12.68 34.07
CA ARG A 14 -17.84 13.83 33.37
C ARG A 14 -16.55 13.42 32.70
N GLY A 15 -16.42 13.79 31.45
CA GLY A 15 -15.19 13.62 30.68
C GLY A 15 -15.42 12.88 29.38
N PHE A 16 -14.42 12.93 28.52
CA PHE A 16 -14.48 12.34 27.17
C PHE A 16 -14.78 10.84 27.22
N ALA A 17 -14.12 10.11 28.12
CA ALA A 17 -14.28 8.66 28.28
C ALA A 17 -15.65 8.24 28.84
N SER A 18 -16.41 9.18 29.41
CA SER A 18 -17.75 8.92 29.96
C SER A 18 -18.88 9.25 28.98
N MET A 19 -18.56 9.78 27.79
CA MET A 19 -19.54 10.03 26.72
C MET A 19 -19.83 8.77 25.92
N ASP A 20 -20.96 8.74 25.20
CA ASP A 20 -21.26 7.67 24.24
C ASP A 20 -20.19 7.55 23.15
N ASP A 21 -19.86 6.32 22.73
CA ASP A 21 -18.82 6.03 21.72
C ASP A 21 -19.01 6.79 20.41
N LYS A 22 -20.26 6.95 19.97
CA LYS A 22 -20.58 7.72 18.76
C LYS A 22 -20.15 9.18 18.91
N LYS A 23 -20.44 9.78 20.07
CA LYS A 23 -20.08 11.17 20.38
C LYS A 23 -18.57 11.33 20.54
N GLN A 24 -17.89 10.37 21.17
CA GLN A 24 -16.43 10.37 21.24
C GLN A 24 -15.80 10.34 19.85
N ARG A 25 -16.30 9.48 18.95
CA ARG A 25 -15.82 9.38 17.57
C ARG A 25 -16.07 10.66 16.78
N GLU A 26 -17.23 11.28 16.93
CA GLU A 26 -17.56 12.56 16.29
C GLU A 26 -16.60 13.67 16.73
N ILE A 27 -16.38 13.81 18.04
CA ILE A 27 -15.45 14.79 18.61
C ILE A 27 -14.00 14.51 18.18
N ALA A 28 -13.57 13.25 18.17
CA ALA A 28 -12.23 12.88 17.70
C ALA A 28 -12.05 13.20 16.20
N ALA A 29 -13.06 12.89 15.38
CA ALA A 29 -13.05 13.20 13.96
C ALA A 29 -13.07 14.72 13.69
N GLU A 30 -13.80 15.50 14.49
CA GLU A 30 -13.78 16.95 14.44
C GLU A 30 -12.43 17.53 14.86
N GLY A 31 -11.81 17.00 15.93
CA GLY A 31 -10.47 17.40 16.37
C GLY A 31 -9.39 17.13 15.32
N GLY A 32 -9.45 15.98 14.64
CA GLY A 32 -8.56 15.65 13.54
C GLY A 32 -8.72 16.61 12.35
N ARG A 33 -9.96 16.85 11.92
CA ARG A 33 -10.27 17.80 10.83
C ARG A 33 -9.81 19.21 11.16
N ALA A 34 -10.13 19.70 12.36
CA ALA A 34 -9.75 21.03 12.81
C ALA A 34 -8.23 21.21 12.87
N SER A 35 -7.48 20.17 13.26
CA SER A 35 -6.01 20.23 13.31
C SER A 35 -5.38 20.33 11.93
N HIS A 36 -5.93 19.62 10.94
CA HIS A 36 -5.52 19.74 9.54
C HIS A 36 -5.91 21.10 8.96
N GLU A 37 -7.14 21.57 9.19
CA GLU A 37 -7.62 22.87 8.70
C GLU A 37 -6.82 24.04 9.27
N LYS A 38 -6.45 23.98 10.55
CA LYS A 38 -5.64 25.01 11.22
C LYS A 38 -4.14 24.93 10.90
N GLY A 39 -3.71 23.92 10.13
CA GLY A 39 -2.28 23.71 9.82
C GLY A 39 -1.42 23.38 11.03
N THR A 40 -2.01 22.94 12.14
CA THR A 40 -1.26 22.47 13.32
C THR A 40 -0.86 21.00 13.19
N ALA A 41 -1.44 20.29 12.22
CA ALA A 41 -1.01 18.94 11.87
C ALA A 41 0.37 18.97 11.21
N HIS A 42 1.17 17.93 11.45
CA HIS A 42 2.43 17.74 10.72
C HIS A 42 2.10 17.37 9.27
N GLU A 43 2.51 18.23 8.34
CA GLU A 43 2.53 17.89 6.92
C GLU A 43 3.82 17.13 6.61
N PHE A 44 3.66 15.92 6.09
CA PHE A 44 4.80 15.13 5.64
C PHE A 44 5.19 15.58 4.24
N THR A 45 6.46 15.93 4.07
CA THR A 45 7.05 16.04 2.74
C THR A 45 7.12 14.65 2.08
N PRO A 46 7.11 14.56 0.73
CA PRO A 46 7.29 13.28 0.03
C PRO A 46 8.56 12.53 0.46
N GLU A 47 9.62 13.27 0.75
CA GLU A 47 10.90 12.76 1.25
C GLU A 47 10.75 12.13 2.64
N GLU A 48 10.11 12.83 3.57
CA GLU A 48 9.85 12.32 4.93
C GLU A 48 8.93 11.09 4.90
N ALA A 49 7.89 11.09 4.06
CA ALA A 49 7.01 9.94 3.89
C ALA A 49 7.79 8.71 3.39
N ARG A 50 8.72 8.91 2.44
CA ARG A 50 9.61 7.85 1.94
C ARG A 50 10.56 7.36 3.03
N GLU A 51 11.17 8.26 3.79
CA GLU A 51 12.09 7.89 4.87
C GLU A 51 11.38 7.10 5.97
N ALA A 52 10.20 7.59 6.40
CA ALA A 52 9.37 6.92 7.39
C ALA A 52 8.93 5.54 6.92
N GLY A 53 8.50 5.42 5.65
CA GLY A 53 8.16 4.14 5.04
C GLY A 53 9.35 3.17 5.00
N ALA A 54 10.52 3.64 4.58
CA ALA A 54 11.74 2.84 4.55
C ALA A 54 12.16 2.38 5.95
N LYS A 55 12.07 3.27 6.94
CA LYS A 55 12.36 2.95 8.34
C LYS A 55 11.37 1.92 8.90
N GLY A 56 10.07 2.11 8.66
CA GLY A 56 9.03 1.17 9.06
C GLY A 56 9.22 -0.21 8.45
N GLY A 57 9.56 -0.27 7.15
CA GLY A 57 9.87 -1.52 6.46
C GLY A 57 11.07 -2.24 7.06
N ARG A 58 12.18 -1.52 7.30
CA ARG A 58 13.38 -2.10 7.95
C ARG A 58 13.06 -2.66 9.33
N VAL A 59 12.35 -1.89 10.16
CA VAL A 59 11.97 -2.33 11.52
C VAL A 59 11.04 -3.54 11.47
N ALA A 60 10.08 -3.58 10.54
CA ALA A 60 9.19 -4.73 10.40
C ALA A 60 9.95 -6.00 10.00
N HIS A 61 10.95 -5.88 9.10
CA HIS A 61 11.83 -6.99 8.74
C HIS A 61 12.70 -7.44 9.92
N GLU A 62 13.32 -6.50 10.64
CA GLU A 62 14.14 -6.81 11.83
C GLU A 62 13.34 -7.50 12.93
N ARG A 63 12.07 -7.12 13.11
CA ARG A 63 11.17 -7.69 14.11
C ARG A 63 10.46 -8.97 13.65
N GLY A 64 10.66 -9.40 12.40
CA GLY A 64 9.94 -10.55 11.84
C GLY A 64 8.43 -10.36 11.71
N THR A 65 7.95 -9.10 11.77
CA THR A 65 6.53 -8.77 11.56
C THR A 65 6.23 -8.38 10.12
N ALA A 66 7.24 -8.36 9.25
CA ALA A 66 7.05 -8.17 7.83
C ALA A 66 6.27 -9.35 7.24
N HIS A 67 5.36 -9.04 6.30
CA HIS A 67 4.66 -10.09 5.56
C HIS A 67 5.65 -10.78 4.61
N GLU A 68 5.85 -12.08 4.79
CA GLU A 68 6.63 -12.90 3.89
C GLU A 68 5.73 -13.38 2.75
N PHE A 69 5.85 -12.75 1.59
CA PHE A 69 5.16 -13.23 0.40
C PHE A 69 5.83 -14.51 -0.10
N ASN A 70 5.03 -15.56 -0.25
CA ASN A 70 5.46 -16.68 -1.09
C ASN A 70 5.41 -16.27 -2.58
N SER A 71 6.08 -17.03 -3.45
CA SER A 71 6.22 -16.67 -4.87
C SER A 71 4.89 -16.62 -5.62
N GLU A 72 3.89 -17.39 -5.19
CA GLU A 72 2.56 -17.41 -5.81
C GLU A 72 1.75 -16.18 -5.38
N GLU A 73 1.78 -15.85 -4.10
CA GLU A 73 1.11 -14.69 -3.52
C GLU A 73 1.70 -13.37 -4.03
N ALA A 74 3.03 -13.27 -4.17
CA ALA A 74 3.67 -12.11 -4.79
C ALA A 74 3.20 -11.92 -6.24
N ARG A 75 3.02 -13.02 -6.98
CA ARG A 75 2.52 -12.99 -8.36
C ARG A 75 1.06 -12.57 -8.41
N GLU A 76 0.23 -13.08 -7.51
CA GLU A 76 -1.18 -12.69 -7.44
C GLU A 76 -1.33 -11.21 -7.08
N ALA A 77 -0.58 -10.72 -6.08
CA ALA A 77 -0.56 -9.32 -5.69
C ALA A 77 -0.10 -8.43 -6.84
N GLY A 78 0.95 -8.82 -7.56
CA GLY A 78 1.42 -8.11 -8.76
C GLY A 78 0.36 -8.09 -9.88
N ALA A 79 -0.27 -9.23 -10.16
CA ALA A 79 -1.32 -9.33 -11.17
C ALA A 79 -2.57 -8.51 -10.81
N LYS A 80 -2.90 -8.42 -9.52
CA LYS A 80 -3.99 -7.59 -9.01
C LYS A 80 -3.65 -6.11 -9.11
N GLY A 81 -2.43 -5.73 -8.75
CA GLY A 81 -1.92 -4.36 -8.88
C GLY A 81 -1.94 -3.87 -10.33
N GLY A 82 -1.45 -4.69 -11.27
CA GLY A 82 -1.48 -4.38 -12.70
C GLY A 82 -2.90 -4.22 -13.25
N ARG A 83 -3.82 -5.12 -12.87
CA ARG A 83 -5.24 -5.01 -13.24
C ARG A 83 -5.88 -3.73 -12.69
N ALA A 84 -5.63 -3.41 -11.43
CA ALA A 84 -6.16 -2.19 -10.80
C ALA A 84 -5.62 -0.91 -11.46
N ALA A 85 -4.35 -0.91 -11.92
CA ALA A 85 -3.78 0.23 -12.64
C ALA A 85 -4.44 0.41 -14.02
N HIS A 86 -4.70 -0.69 -14.74
CA HIS A 86 -5.44 -0.63 -16.01
C HIS A 86 -6.89 -0.17 -15.82
N GLU A 87 -7.59 -0.68 -14.80
CA GLU A 87 -8.97 -0.27 -14.48
C GLU A 87 -9.06 1.23 -14.14
N LYS A 88 -8.06 1.77 -13.42
CA LYS A 88 -7.99 3.18 -13.03
C LYS A 88 -7.40 4.10 -14.11
N GLY A 89 -6.98 3.55 -15.25
CA GLY A 89 -6.32 4.31 -16.31
C GLY A 89 -4.97 4.93 -15.91
N THR A 90 -4.36 4.43 -14.82
CA THR A 90 -3.02 4.86 -14.37
C THR A 90 -1.91 3.96 -14.90
N ALA A 91 -2.27 2.89 -15.63
CA ALA A 91 -1.31 2.06 -16.34
C ALA A 91 -0.62 2.87 -17.43
N HIS A 92 0.69 2.70 -17.55
CA HIS A 92 1.46 3.27 -18.65
C HIS A 92 1.24 2.43 -19.92
N GLU A 93 0.82 3.08 -21.00
CA GLU A 93 0.72 2.47 -22.32
C GLU A 93 2.13 2.39 -22.91
N PHE A 94 2.71 1.19 -22.88
CA PHE A 94 4.03 0.96 -23.48
C PHE A 94 3.90 0.81 -24.99
N THR A 95 4.72 1.53 -25.74
CA THR A 95 4.98 1.17 -27.13
C THR A 95 5.74 -0.16 -27.21
N SER A 96 5.68 -0.82 -28.36
CA SER A 96 6.42 -2.08 -28.60
C SER A 96 7.93 -1.95 -28.38
N GLU A 97 8.49 -0.75 -28.58
CA GLU A 97 9.91 -0.47 -28.34
C GLU A 97 10.21 -0.31 -26.86
N GLU A 98 9.39 0.46 -26.14
CA GLU A 98 9.52 0.66 -24.68
C GLU A 98 9.33 -0.63 -23.90
N ALA A 99 8.38 -1.49 -24.31
CA ALA A 99 8.18 -2.81 -23.72
C ALA A 99 9.42 -3.72 -23.89
N ARG A 100 10.07 -3.66 -25.06
CA ARG A 100 11.32 -4.41 -25.33
C ARG A 100 12.48 -3.87 -24.51
N GLU A 101 12.62 -2.55 -24.42
CA GLU A 101 13.67 -1.92 -23.64
C GLU A 101 13.52 -2.20 -22.14
N ALA A 102 12.30 -2.12 -21.61
CA ALA A 102 11.97 -2.47 -20.23
C ALA A 102 12.28 -3.95 -19.94
N GLY A 103 11.90 -4.85 -20.85
CA GLY A 103 12.22 -6.28 -20.75
C GLY A 103 13.74 -6.55 -20.78
N ALA A 104 14.47 -5.88 -21.67
CA ALA A 104 15.93 -6.01 -21.76
C ALA A 104 16.62 -5.48 -20.50
N LYS A 105 16.18 -4.34 -19.96
CA LYS A 105 16.68 -3.77 -18.70
C LYS A 105 16.40 -4.69 -17.52
N GLY A 106 15.19 -5.24 -17.44
CA GLY A 106 14.81 -6.22 -16.41
C GLY A 106 15.66 -7.49 -16.46
N GLY A 107 15.87 -8.04 -17.66
CA GLY A 107 16.72 -9.22 -17.87
C GLY A 107 18.18 -8.98 -17.50
N ARG A 108 18.74 -7.83 -17.89
CA ARG A 108 20.10 -7.42 -17.52
C ARG A 108 20.27 -7.29 -16.00
N ALA A 109 19.31 -6.65 -15.33
CA ALA A 109 19.34 -6.49 -13.88
C ALA A 109 19.26 -7.83 -13.14
N ALA A 110 18.49 -8.80 -13.65
CA ALA A 110 18.42 -10.15 -13.10
C ALA A 110 19.74 -10.92 -13.31
N HIS A 111 20.39 -10.74 -14.45
CA HIS A 111 21.69 -11.36 -14.75
C HIS A 111 22.81 -10.78 -13.88
N GLU A 112 22.83 -9.46 -13.69
CA GLU A 112 23.81 -8.77 -12.83
C GLU A 112 23.68 -9.18 -11.36
N LYS A 113 22.46 -9.45 -10.89
CA LYS A 113 22.19 -9.89 -9.51
C LYS A 113 22.31 -11.41 -9.32
N GLY A 114 22.68 -12.17 -10.36
CA GLY A 114 22.80 -13.62 -10.30
C GLY A 114 21.48 -14.36 -10.06
N THR A 115 20.34 -13.69 -10.27
CA THR A 115 18.99 -14.30 -10.13
C THR A 115 18.44 -14.76 -11.48
N ALA A 116 19.17 -14.53 -12.56
CA ALA A 116 18.77 -14.97 -13.89
C ALA A 116 18.88 -16.49 -13.99
N HIS A 117 17.80 -17.12 -14.45
CA HIS A 117 17.85 -18.48 -14.93
C HIS A 117 18.62 -18.51 -16.26
N GLU A 118 19.64 -19.37 -16.38
CA GLU A 118 20.31 -19.60 -17.66
C GLU A 118 19.34 -20.34 -18.58
N PHE A 119 18.65 -19.60 -19.44
CA PHE A 119 17.83 -20.18 -20.50
C PHE A 119 18.73 -20.64 -21.63
N ASP A 120 18.49 -21.84 -22.16
CA ASP A 120 19.06 -22.19 -23.45
C ASP A 120 18.50 -21.28 -24.57
N SER A 121 19.19 -21.24 -25.72
CA SER A 121 18.81 -20.36 -26.84
C SER A 121 17.42 -20.65 -27.43
N GLU A 122 16.88 -21.86 -27.21
CA GLU A 122 15.56 -22.27 -27.67
C GLU A 122 14.48 -21.81 -26.67
N GLU A 123 14.73 -21.99 -25.38
CA GLU A 123 13.87 -21.56 -24.27
C GLU A 123 13.73 -20.04 -24.22
N ALA A 124 14.81 -19.30 -24.44
CA ALA A 124 14.79 -17.83 -24.48
C ALA A 124 13.88 -17.31 -25.63
N ARG A 125 13.94 -17.94 -26.81
CA ARG A 125 13.05 -17.61 -27.94
C ARG A 125 11.58 -17.92 -27.62
N LYS A 126 11.32 -19.07 -26.99
CA LYS A 126 9.96 -19.51 -26.64
C LYS A 126 9.33 -18.63 -25.55
N ALA A 127 10.13 -18.21 -24.56
CA ALA A 127 9.70 -17.29 -23.52
C ALA A 127 9.40 -15.89 -24.08
N GLY A 128 10.28 -15.35 -24.96
CA GLY A 128 10.07 -14.07 -25.63
C GLY A 128 8.81 -14.04 -26.50
N ALA A 129 8.46 -15.15 -27.14
CA ALA A 129 7.24 -15.25 -27.96
C ALA A 129 5.94 -15.19 -27.14
N LYS A 130 5.96 -15.57 -25.85
CA LYS A 130 4.78 -15.50 -24.97
C LYS A 130 4.54 -14.10 -24.38
N GLY A 131 5.58 -13.28 -24.24
CA GLY A 131 5.45 -11.90 -23.75
C GLY A 131 4.85 -10.91 -24.76
N GLY A 132 4.88 -11.24 -26.06
CA GLY A 132 4.50 -10.31 -27.13
C GLY A 132 3.11 -10.50 -27.74
N LYS A 133 2.25 -11.41 -27.24
CA LYS A 133 0.88 -11.58 -27.76
C LYS A 133 -0.11 -10.65 -27.05
N ALA A 134 0.01 -9.35 -27.29
CA ALA A 134 -1.09 -8.41 -27.15
C ALA A 134 -1.34 -7.77 -28.51
N THR A 135 -2.62 -7.79 -28.90
CA THR A 135 -3.26 -7.08 -30.02
C THR A 135 -2.84 -7.48 -31.45
N GLN A 136 -3.58 -8.45 -32.00
CA GLN A 136 -3.88 -8.41 -33.43
C GLN A 136 -5.38 -8.66 -33.66
N ASP A 137 -6.06 -7.55 -33.88
CA ASP A 137 -7.09 -7.34 -34.91
C ASP A 137 -8.17 -8.42 -35.10
N GLN A 138 -9.39 -8.10 -34.69
CA GLN A 138 -10.59 -8.52 -35.41
C GLN A 138 -11.56 -7.35 -35.54
N ARG A 139 -11.29 -6.47 -36.52
CA ARG A 139 -12.36 -5.79 -37.22
C ARG A 139 -13.14 -6.81 -38.06
N ARG A 140 -14.44 -6.92 -37.81
CA ARG A 140 -15.44 -7.28 -38.81
C ARG A 140 -16.71 -6.50 -38.56
#